data_AF-A0A7W6HXH0-F1
#
_entry.id   AF-A0A7W6HXH0-F1
#
_cell.length_a   1.000
_cell.length_b   1.000
_cell.length_c   1.000
_cell.angle_alpha   90.00
_cell.angle_beta   90.00
_cell.angle_gamma   90.00
#
_symmetry.space_group_name_H-M   'P 1'
#
loop_
_entity.id
_entity.type
_entity.pdbx_description
1 polymer ?
#
loop_
_entity_poly.entity_id
_entity_poly.type
_entity_poly.pdbx_seq_one_letter_code
_entity_poly.pdbx_strand_id
1 'polypeptide(L)'
;MITTETENRTTKTEIELYVINKVKELRKAANLSQEKLSLELKLDSSFVGHAERLQREEKYNLNHINEIAKYFDVPIASLFPPQYLKTDCIEEYWEKHPKQRKKYDPKPE
;
A
#
# COMPACT_ATOMS: atom_id res chain seq x y z
N MET A 1 -30.28 5.84 -15.93
CA MET A 1 -29.37 6.88 -15.41
C MET A 1 -27.96 6.30 -15.46
N ILE A 2 -27.17 6.76 -16.42
CA ILE A 2 -25.81 6.26 -16.66
C ILE A 2 -24.91 7.11 -15.76
N THR A 3 -24.60 6.63 -14.56
CA THR A 3 -23.48 7.17 -13.79
C THR A 3 -22.23 6.55 -14.37
N THR A 4 -21.57 7.37 -15.18
CA THR A 4 -20.33 7.11 -15.91
C THR A 4 -19.26 6.47 -15.03
N GLU A 5 -18.74 5.37 -15.55
CA GLU A 5 -17.50 4.69 -15.21
C GLU A 5 -16.31 5.67 -15.33
N THR A 6 -16.11 6.53 -14.34
CA THR A 6 -14.78 7.11 -14.14
C THR A 6 -13.99 6.04 -13.41
N GLU A 7 -13.36 5.15 -14.17
CA GLU A 7 -12.47 4.10 -13.69
C GLU A 7 -11.55 4.64 -12.60
N ASN A 8 -11.78 4.15 -11.38
CA ASN A 8 -11.00 4.41 -10.19
C ASN A 8 -9.67 3.65 -10.31
N ARG A 9 -8.82 4.03 -11.28
CA ARG A 9 -7.53 3.36 -11.54
C ARG A 9 -6.55 3.68 -10.41
N THR A 10 -6.47 2.78 -9.45
CA THR A 10 -5.38 2.76 -8.47
C THR A 10 -4.14 2.13 -9.09
N THR A 11 -2.97 2.70 -8.80
CA THR A 11 -1.66 2.11 -9.15
C THR A 11 -1.19 1.08 -8.12
N LYS A 12 -1.97 0.87 -7.05
CA LYS A 12 -1.64 -0.08 -6.00
C LYS A 12 -1.92 -1.51 -6.46
N THR A 13 -1.02 -2.41 -6.09
CA THR A 13 -1.23 -3.85 -6.31
C THR A 13 -2.13 -4.46 -5.24
N GLU A 14 -2.66 -5.64 -5.50
CA GLU A 14 -3.49 -6.36 -4.54
C GLU A 14 -2.76 -6.64 -3.20
N ILE A 15 -1.47 -6.98 -3.25
CA ILE A 15 -0.68 -7.19 -2.02
C ILE A 15 -0.49 -5.89 -1.23
N GLU A 16 -0.28 -4.77 -1.92
CA GLU A 16 -0.15 -3.45 -1.27
C GLU A 16 -1.48 -3.04 -0.62
N LEU A 17 -2.60 -3.25 -1.33
CA LEU A 17 -3.93 -2.99 -0.80
C LEU A 17 -4.26 -3.88 0.39
N TYR A 18 -3.87 -5.16 0.37
CA TYR A 18 -4.03 -6.06 1.51
C TYR A 18 -3.34 -5.49 2.75
N VAL A 19 -2.06 -5.15 2.63
CA VAL A 19 -1.27 -4.58 3.74
C VAL A 19 -1.92 -3.29 4.23
N ILE A 20 -2.25 -2.36 3.33
CA ILE A 20 -2.87 -1.07 3.68
C ILE A 20 -4.20 -1.28 4.44
N ASN A 21 -5.04 -2.19 3.97
CA ASN A 21 -6.30 -2.51 4.63
C ASN A 21 -6.07 -3.12 6.00
N LYS A 22 -5.07 -4.00 6.15
CA LYS A 22 -4.76 -4.60 7.45
C LYS A 22 -4.30 -3.57 8.48
N VAL A 23 -3.45 -2.63 8.06
CA VAL A 23 -3.02 -1.51 8.91
C VAL A 23 -4.19 -0.60 9.26
N LYS A 24 -5.10 -0.35 8.31
CA LYS A 24 -6.31 0.44 8.52
C LYS A 24 -7.27 -0.20 9.54
N GLU A 25 -7.40 -1.53 9.52
CA GLU A 25 -8.14 -2.28 10.54
C GLU A 25 -7.55 -2.08 11.94
N LEU A 26 -6.24 -2.30 12.10
CA LEU A 26 -5.53 -2.10 13.37
C LEU A 26 -5.69 -0.67 13.89
N ARG A 27 -5.48 0.32 13.01
CA ARG A 27 -5.64 1.74 13.33
C ARG A 27 -7.04 2.06 13.85
N LYS A 28 -8.08 1.56 13.16
CA LYS A 28 -9.47 1.77 13.57
C LYS A 28 -9.80 1.06 14.88
N ALA A 29 -9.32 -0.17 15.08
CA ALA A 29 -9.51 -0.92 16.32
C ALA A 29 -8.86 -0.21 17.52
N ALA A 30 -7.73 0.46 17.30
CA ALA A 30 -7.05 1.29 18.31
C ALA A 30 -7.64 2.71 18.45
N ASN A 31 -8.71 3.06 17.73
CA ASN A 31 -9.32 4.41 17.71
C ASN A 31 -8.35 5.55 17.35
N LEU A 32 -7.38 5.27 16.48
CA LEU A 32 -6.37 6.25 16.05
C LEU A 32 -6.82 6.99 14.79
N SER A 33 -6.60 8.32 14.75
CA SER A 33 -6.69 9.07 13.50
C SER A 33 -5.54 8.69 12.56
N GLN A 34 -5.69 8.96 11.26
CA GLN A 34 -4.62 8.75 10.28
C GLN A 34 -3.38 9.58 10.66
N GLU A 35 -3.59 10.85 11.01
CA GLU A 35 -2.55 11.77 11.47
C GLU A 35 -1.82 11.25 12.71
N LYS A 36 -2.56 10.79 13.71
CA LYS A 36 -1.99 10.27 14.96
C LYS A 36 -1.08 9.09 14.67
N LEU A 37 -1.55 8.10 13.89
CA LEU A 37 -0.71 6.96 13.53
C LEU A 37 0.54 7.39 12.75
N SER A 38 0.43 8.34 11.80
CA SER A 38 1.60 8.85 11.09
C SER A 38 2.68 9.39 12.04
N LEU A 39 2.28 10.20 13.01
CA LEU A 39 3.19 10.82 13.97
C LEU A 39 3.82 9.78 14.92
N GLU A 40 3.06 8.79 15.38
CA GLU A 40 3.58 7.70 16.23
C GLU A 40 4.63 6.86 15.48
N LEU A 41 4.44 6.66 14.17
CA LEU A 41 5.41 5.99 13.31
C LEU A 41 6.58 6.89 12.89
N LYS A 42 6.64 8.14 13.39
CA LYS A 42 7.65 9.16 13.04
C LYS A 42 7.70 9.46 11.54
N LEU A 43 6.54 9.42 10.89
CA LEU A 43 6.36 9.76 9.48
C LEU A 43 5.75 11.16 9.34
N ASP A 44 5.68 11.66 8.11
CA ASP A 44 4.93 12.88 7.81
C ASP A 44 3.46 12.71 8.25
N SER A 45 2.88 13.74 8.87
CA SER A 45 1.54 13.68 9.47
C SER A 45 0.46 13.22 8.48
N SER A 46 0.63 13.51 7.18
CA SER A 46 -0.30 13.12 6.13
C SER A 46 -0.07 11.70 5.58
N PHE A 47 1.03 11.02 5.94
CA PHE A 47 1.50 9.79 5.30
C PHE A 47 0.46 8.67 5.31
N VAL A 48 -0.08 8.30 6.48
CA VAL A 48 -1.11 7.25 6.59
C VAL A 48 -2.36 7.64 5.81
N GLY A 49 -2.72 8.93 5.82
CA GLY A 49 -3.84 9.44 5.03
C GLY A 49 -3.63 9.28 3.53
N HIS A 50 -2.40 9.49 3.03
CA HIS A 50 -2.04 9.23 1.65
C HIS A 50 -2.01 7.73 1.34
N ALA A 51 -1.43 6.91 2.22
CA ALA A 51 -1.36 5.46 2.03
C ALA A 51 -2.75 4.82 1.93
N GLU A 52 -3.71 5.23 2.76
CA GLU A 52 -5.08 4.70 2.76
C GLU A 52 -5.97 5.22 1.62
N ARG A 53 -5.51 6.19 0.82
CA ARG A 53 -6.24 6.71 -0.34
C ARG A 53 -5.88 5.92 -1.60
N LEU A 54 -6.89 5.35 -2.25
CA LEU A 54 -6.71 4.56 -3.48
C LEU A 54 -6.09 5.36 -4.64
N GLN A 55 -6.35 6.66 -4.70
CA GLN A 55 -5.89 7.55 -5.77
C GLN A 55 -4.44 8.02 -5.61
N ARG A 56 -3.79 7.65 -4.50
CA ARG A 56 -2.45 8.09 -4.16
C ARG A 56 -1.46 6.94 -4.33
N GLU A 57 -0.23 7.25 -4.69
CA GLU A 57 0.79 6.22 -5.01
C GLU A 57 1.51 5.75 -3.74
N GLU A 58 1.46 6.55 -2.67
CA GLU A 58 2.14 6.33 -1.41
C GLU A 58 1.77 4.97 -0.80
N LYS A 59 2.77 4.15 -0.48
CA LYS A 59 2.62 2.79 0.03
C LYS A 59 3.57 2.53 1.18
N TYR A 60 3.25 1.55 2.03
CA TYR A 60 4.15 1.12 3.09
C TYR A 60 5.32 0.35 2.49
N ASN A 61 6.54 0.73 2.86
CA ASN A 61 7.73 -0.08 2.59
C ASN A 61 7.97 -1.04 3.77
N LEU A 62 8.97 -1.91 3.65
CA LEU A 62 9.28 -2.91 4.68
C LEU A 62 9.63 -2.29 6.04
N ASN A 63 10.30 -1.14 6.06
CA ASN A 63 10.64 -0.44 7.31
C ASN A 63 9.39 0.12 7.98
N HIS A 64 8.45 0.68 7.21
CA HIS A 64 7.18 1.15 7.74
C HIS A 64 6.37 -0.02 8.31
N ILE A 65 6.32 -1.16 7.60
CA ILE A 65 5.62 -2.37 8.05
C ILE A 65 6.21 -2.89 9.35
N ASN A 66 7.54 -2.87 9.49
CA ASN A 66 8.22 -3.25 10.72
C ASN A 66 7.86 -2.33 11.90
N GLU A 67 7.90 -1.01 11.71
CA GLU A 67 7.51 -0.06 12.77
C GLU A 67 6.02 -0.16 13.12
N ILE A 68 5.16 -0.44 12.14
CA ILE A 68 3.73 -0.69 12.38
C ILE A 68 3.53 -1.96 13.22
N ALA A 69 4.19 -3.06 12.87
CA ALA A 69 4.11 -4.31 13.61
C ALA A 69 4.57 -4.13 15.07
N LYS A 70 5.68 -3.40 15.26
CA LYS A 70 6.19 -3.02 16.58
C LYS A 70 5.23 -2.13 17.36
N TYR A 71 4.62 -1.13 16.72
CA TYR A 71 3.69 -0.21 17.39
C TYR A 71 2.43 -0.91 17.89
N PHE A 72 1.86 -1.82 17.10
CA PHE A 72 0.65 -2.57 17.46
C PHE A 72 0.93 -3.86 18.25
N ASP A 73 2.20 -4.20 18.50
CA ASP A 73 2.63 -5.45 19.13
C ASP A 73 2.03 -6.70 18.46
N VAL A 74 2.13 -6.75 17.12
CA VAL A 74 1.64 -7.87 16.30
C VAL A 74 2.77 -8.54 15.54
N PRO A 75 2.69 -9.86 15.26
CA PRO A 75 3.65 -10.52 14.37
C PRO A 75 3.64 -9.85 12.99
N ILE A 76 4.83 -9.49 12.47
CA ILE A 76 4.95 -8.82 11.17
C ILE A 76 4.28 -9.60 10.02
N ALA A 77 4.31 -10.93 10.08
CA ALA A 77 3.67 -11.81 9.10
C ALA A 77 2.14 -11.62 9.04
N SER A 78 1.50 -11.20 10.14
CA SER A 78 0.05 -10.98 10.19
C SER A 78 -0.43 -9.79 9.35
N LEU A 79 0.50 -8.94 8.92
CA LEU A 79 0.21 -7.80 8.05
C LEU A 79 0.14 -8.19 6.57
N PHE A 80 0.53 -9.41 6.22
CA PHE A 80 0.59 -9.92 4.86
C PHE A 80 -0.41 -11.07 4.63
N PRO A 81 -0.77 -11.36 3.36
CA PRO A 81 -1.53 -12.55 3.04
C PRO A 81 -0.79 -13.82 3.50
N PRO A 82 -1.51 -14.86 3.94
CA PRO A 82 -0.90 -16.12 4.37
C PRO A 82 -0.25 -16.90 3.22
N GLN A 83 -0.61 -16.60 1.97
CA GLN A 83 -0.08 -17.22 0.75
C GLN A 83 0.09 -16.15 -0.34
N TYR A 84 0.92 -16.42 -1.36
CA TYR A 84 1.05 -15.54 -2.51
C TYR A 84 -0.29 -15.28 -3.22
N LEU A 85 -0.44 -14.07 -3.75
CA LEU A 85 -1.59 -13.67 -4.56
C LEU A 85 -1.32 -14.01 -6.03
N LYS A 86 -2.37 -14.30 -6.80
CA LYS A 86 -2.25 -14.68 -8.23
C LYS A 86 -2.24 -13.47 -9.16
N THR A 87 -2.76 -12.35 -8.69
CA THR A 87 -2.95 -11.08 -9.38
C THR A 87 -1.83 -10.10 -9.05
N ASP A 88 -1.63 -9.13 -9.94
CA ASP A 88 -0.59 -8.11 -9.84
C ASP A 88 0.82 -8.69 -9.64
N CYS A 89 1.02 -9.89 -10.20
CA CYS A 89 2.34 -10.51 -10.33
C CYS A 89 3.25 -9.65 -11.20
N ILE A 90 4.56 -9.95 -11.23
CA ILE A 90 5.58 -9.09 -11.86
C ILE A 90 5.20 -8.60 -13.28
N GLU A 91 4.64 -9.46 -14.13
CA GLU A 91 4.21 -9.09 -15.48
C GLU A 91 3.11 -8.01 -15.46
N GLU A 92 2.06 -8.22 -14.67
CA GLU A 92 0.94 -7.28 -14.50
C GLU A 92 1.36 -6.00 -13.76
N TYR A 93 2.32 -6.09 -12.82
CA TYR A 93 2.92 -4.93 -12.16
C TYR A 93 3.54 -3.96 -13.18
N TRP A 94 4.25 -4.48 -14.17
CA TRP A 94 4.89 -3.65 -15.19
C TRP A 94 3.89 -2.93 -16.10
N GLU A 95 2.71 -3.51 -16.32
CA GLU A 95 1.62 -2.85 -17.04
C GLU A 95 1.06 -1.66 -16.25
N LYS A 96 0.92 -1.83 -14.93
CA LYS A 96 0.49 -0.75 -14.02
C LYS A 96 1.55 0.35 -13.86
N HIS A 97 2.82 0.03 -14.05
CA HIS A 97 3.94 0.95 -13.82
C HIS A 97 4.89 1.12 -15.02
N PRO A 98 4.41 1.69 -16.14
CA PRO A 98 5.19 1.78 -17.39
C PRO A 98 6.46 2.63 -17.26
N LYS A 99 6.48 3.65 -16.38
CA LYS A 99 7.68 4.47 -16.13
C LYS A 99 8.81 3.65 -15.48
N GLN A 100 8.45 2.71 -14.61
CA GLN A 100 9.41 1.89 -13.88
C GLN A 100 9.94 0.76 -14.76
N ARG A 101 9.07 0.19 -15.61
CA ARG A 101 9.44 -0.80 -16.63
C ARG A 101 10.60 -0.31 -17.51
N LYS A 102 10.55 0.93 -18.00
CA LYS A 102 11.61 1.54 -18.84
C LYS A 102 13.02 1.53 -18.23
N LYS A 103 13.14 1.39 -16.91
CA LYS A 103 14.45 1.28 -16.22
C LYS A 103 15.08 -0.11 -16.42
N TYR A 104 14.25 -1.14 -16.57
CA TYR A 104 14.64 -2.55 -16.66
C TYR A 104 14.57 -3.10 -18.08
N ASP A 105 13.96 -2.36 -19.01
CA ASP A 105 14.05 -2.69 -20.44
C ASP A 105 15.53 -2.72 -20.86
N PRO A 106 15.96 -3.71 -21.68
CA PRO A 106 17.32 -3.78 -22.18
C PRO A 106 17.67 -2.47 -22.89
N LYS A 107 18.82 -1.89 -22.56
CA LYS A 107 19.30 -0.73 -23.31
C LYS A 107 19.64 -1.20 -24.74
N PRO A 108 19.28 -0.43 -25.77
CA PRO A 108 19.76 -0.73 -27.12
C PRO A 108 21.28 -0.74 -27.12
N GLU A 109 21.85 -1.73 -27.83
CA GLU A 109 23.29 -1.88 -28.03
C GLU A 109 23.93 -0.66 -28.70
#